data_AF-A0A414ZED7-F1
#
_entry.id   AF-A0A414ZED7-F1
#
_cell.length_a   1.000
_cell.length_b   1.000
_cell.length_c   1.000
_cell.angle_alpha   90.00
_cell.angle_beta   90.00
_cell.angle_gamma   90.00
#
_symmetry.space_group_name_H-M   'P 1'
#
loop_
_entity.id
_entity.type
_entity.pdbx_description
1 polymer ?
#
loop_
_entity_poly.entity_id
_entity_poly.type
_entity_poly.pdbx_seq_one_letter_code
_entity_poly.pdbx_strand_id
1 'polypeptide(L)'
;MNTLINDISSFNLAIFGIGITIFTVIYSFIANKKEYMNEIADFITSGKACPETKAKYRIAENYVQKQKKANKAIASISVASLFIYVLCQLYIHCLSENIIFERIILMMDGILVIYLFVNLSRFFTSYFRYLR
;
A
#
# COMPACT_ATOMS: atom_id res chain seq x y z
N MET A 1 30.54 -5.92 -12.59
CA MET A 1 29.37 -5.11 -12.18
C MET A 1 28.23 -6.07 -11.94
N ASN A 2 27.66 -6.08 -10.72
CA ASN A 2 26.74 -7.13 -10.30
C ASN A 2 25.35 -6.89 -10.94
N THR A 3 25.08 -7.55 -12.07
CA THR A 3 23.86 -7.33 -12.88
C THR A 3 22.59 -7.51 -12.06
N LEU A 4 22.60 -8.49 -11.14
CA LEU A 4 21.49 -8.76 -10.23
C LEU A 4 21.10 -7.55 -9.37
N ILE A 5 22.07 -6.83 -8.80
CA ILE A 5 21.78 -5.67 -7.93
C ILE A 5 21.22 -4.49 -8.74
N ASN A 6 21.65 -4.34 -10.00
CA ASN A 6 21.07 -3.34 -10.90
C ASN A 6 19.61 -3.66 -11.25
N ASP A 7 19.31 -4.94 -11.49
CA ASP A 7 17.94 -5.40 -11.77
C ASP A 7 17.05 -5.20 -10.54
N ILE A 8 17.53 -5.57 -9.35
CA ILE A 8 16.82 -5.35 -8.07
C ILE A 8 16.60 -3.86 -7.80
N SER A 9 17.61 -3.01 -8.06
CA SER A 9 17.47 -1.57 -7.97
C SER A 9 16.34 -1.06 -8.87
N SER A 10 16.34 -1.44 -10.13
CA SER A 10 15.33 -1.01 -11.11
C SER A 10 13.93 -1.51 -10.75
N PHE A 11 13.83 -2.76 -10.28
CA PHE A 11 12.59 -3.37 -9.81
C PHE A 11 12.01 -2.64 -8.59
N ASN A 12 12.83 -2.33 -7.59
CA ASN A 12 12.40 -1.61 -6.39
C ASN A 12 11.96 -0.17 -6.70
N LEU A 13 12.60 0.48 -7.67
CA LEU A 13 12.17 1.79 -8.15
C LEU A 13 10.81 1.72 -8.86
N ALA A 14 10.57 0.68 -9.65
CA ALA A 14 9.27 0.44 -10.28
C ALA A 14 8.17 0.17 -9.24
N ILE A 15 8.44 -0.68 -8.23
CA ILE A 15 7.51 -0.91 -7.11
C ILE A 15 7.18 0.39 -6.40
N PHE A 16 8.18 1.24 -6.17
CA PHE A 16 7.96 2.53 -5.53
C PHE A 16 6.98 3.40 -6.33
N GLY A 17 7.22 3.57 -7.64
CA GLY A 17 6.37 4.38 -8.50
C GLY A 17 4.93 3.85 -8.58
N ILE A 18 4.77 2.54 -8.76
CA ILE A 18 3.45 1.88 -8.78
C ILE A 18 2.77 2.04 -7.42
N GLY A 19 3.49 1.80 -6.33
CA GLY A 19 2.94 1.87 -4.97
C GLY A 19 2.48 3.27 -4.59
N ILE A 20 3.24 4.32 -4.93
CA ILE A 20 2.80 5.72 -4.71
C ILE A 20 1.54 6.04 -5.53
N THR A 21 1.46 5.55 -6.77
CA THR A 21 0.27 5.74 -7.61
C THR A 21 -0.97 5.06 -7.00
N ILE A 22 -0.84 3.82 -6.54
CA ILE A 22 -1.97 3.12 -5.90
C ILE A 22 -2.32 3.81 -4.57
N PHE A 23 -1.32 4.26 -3.80
CA PHE A 23 -1.52 4.97 -2.55
C PHE A 23 -2.37 6.22 -2.72
N THR A 24 -2.04 7.05 -3.71
CA THR A 24 -2.77 8.30 -3.97
C THR A 24 -4.21 8.04 -4.42
N VAL A 25 -4.43 7.02 -5.26
CA VAL A 25 -5.79 6.60 -5.69
C VAL A 25 -6.62 6.10 -4.51
N ILE A 26 -6.07 5.25 -3.64
CA ILE A 26 -6.83 4.77 -2.47
C ILE A 26 -7.06 5.93 -1.48
N TYR A 27 -6.08 6.82 -1.31
CA TYR A 27 -6.23 8.00 -0.47
C TYR A 27 -7.37 8.90 -0.94
N SER A 28 -7.49 9.16 -2.24
CA SER A 28 -8.58 9.97 -2.78
C SER A 28 -9.95 9.30 -2.58
N PHE A 29 -10.05 7.99 -2.75
CA PHE A 29 -11.28 7.25 -2.44
C PHE A 29 -11.65 7.30 -0.95
N ILE A 30 -10.67 7.23 -0.05
CA ILE A 30 -10.90 7.40 1.39
C ILE A 30 -11.42 8.81 1.69
N ALA A 31 -10.77 9.84 1.12
CA ALA A 31 -11.14 11.24 1.35
C ALA A 31 -12.59 11.50 0.89
N ASN A 32 -12.91 11.11 -0.35
CA ASN A 32 -14.26 11.23 -0.91
C ASN A 32 -15.30 10.48 -0.05
N LYS A 33 -14.99 9.23 0.37
CA LYS A 33 -15.96 8.48 1.19
C LYS A 33 -16.14 9.06 2.59
N LYS A 34 -15.12 9.72 3.14
CA LYS A 34 -15.21 10.41 4.44
C LYS A 34 -16.07 11.67 4.35
N GLU A 35 -15.99 12.41 3.25
CA GLU A 35 -16.85 13.56 2.99
C GLU A 35 -18.33 13.13 2.93
N TYR A 36 -18.64 12.08 2.17
CA TYR A 36 -19.97 11.46 2.15
C TYR A 36 -20.46 11.02 3.55
N MET A 37 -19.56 10.50 4.39
CA MET A 37 -19.92 10.14 5.77
C MET A 37 -20.27 11.36 6.63
N ASN A 38 -19.58 12.48 6.45
CA ASN A 38 -19.86 13.72 7.18
C ASN A 38 -21.25 14.26 6.80
N GLU A 39 -21.59 14.27 5.50
CA GLU A 39 -22.93 14.66 5.02
C GLU A 39 -24.04 13.81 5.65
N ILE A 40 -23.82 12.49 5.73
CA ILE A 40 -24.76 11.59 6.40
C ILE A 40 -24.83 11.86 7.90
N ALA A 41 -23.70 12.15 8.55
CA ALA A 41 -23.65 12.43 9.98
C ALA A 41 -24.46 13.68 10.32
N ASP A 42 -24.35 14.74 9.50
CA ASP A 42 -25.14 15.97 9.65
C ASP A 42 -26.64 15.71 9.46
N PHE A 43 -26.99 14.83 8.51
CA PHE A 43 -28.36 14.40 8.34
C PHE A 43 -28.89 13.61 9.55
N ILE A 44 -28.04 12.79 10.18
CA ILE A 44 -28.39 12.02 11.39
C ILE A 44 -28.59 12.96 12.60
N THR A 45 -27.70 13.92 12.81
CA THR A 45 -27.79 14.88 13.92
C THR A 45 -28.96 15.84 13.75
N SER A 46 -29.40 16.12 12.52
CA SER A 46 -30.61 16.91 12.24
C SER A 46 -31.94 16.25 12.65
N GLY A 47 -31.89 15.01 13.17
CA GLY A 47 -33.08 14.28 13.64
C GLY A 47 -33.94 13.66 12.54
N LYS A 48 -33.54 13.80 11.27
CA LYS A 48 -34.29 13.28 10.09
C LYS A 48 -33.88 11.86 9.66
N ALA A 49 -32.98 11.20 10.41
CA ALA A 49 -32.43 9.92 9.99
C ALA A 49 -33.36 8.73 10.22
N CYS A 50 -33.60 7.98 9.14
CA CYS A 50 -34.20 6.65 9.18
C CYS A 50 -33.14 5.57 9.48
N PRO A 51 -33.55 4.35 9.86
CA PRO A 51 -32.64 3.22 10.08
C PRO A 51 -31.72 2.93 8.89
N GLU A 52 -32.20 3.17 7.66
CA GLU A 52 -31.44 3.01 6.43
C GLU A 52 -30.22 3.95 6.37
N THR A 53 -30.38 5.20 6.80
CA THR A 53 -29.28 6.18 6.85
C THR A 53 -28.17 5.72 7.79
N LYS A 54 -28.52 5.17 8.96
CA LYS A 54 -27.55 4.62 9.91
C LYS A 54 -26.83 3.39 9.35
N ALA A 55 -27.54 2.55 8.59
CA ALA A 55 -26.93 1.40 7.91
C ALA A 55 -25.94 1.85 6.82
N LYS A 56 -26.29 2.84 5.99
CA LYS A 56 -25.41 3.42 4.97
C LYS A 56 -24.14 4.00 5.57
N TYR A 57 -24.26 4.72 6.70
CA TYR A 57 -23.10 5.23 7.43
C TYR A 57 -22.16 4.10 7.88
N ARG A 58 -22.70 3.05 8.51
CA ARG A 58 -21.89 1.91 8.99
C ARG A 58 -21.20 1.15 7.85
N ILE A 59 -21.84 1.01 6.70
CA ILE A 59 -21.23 0.41 5.51
C ILE A 59 -20.09 1.28 4.99
N ALA A 60 -20.29 2.60 4.92
CA ALA A 60 -19.27 3.56 4.50
C ALA A 60 -18.06 3.56 5.46
N GLU A 61 -18.31 3.52 6.77
CA GLU A 61 -17.26 3.44 7.79
C GLU A 61 -16.43 2.16 7.62
N ASN A 62 -17.09 1.01 7.50
CA ASN A 62 -16.41 -0.27 7.27
C ASN A 62 -15.55 -0.27 5.99
N TYR A 63 -16.05 0.37 4.92
CA TYR A 63 -15.28 0.55 3.69
C TYR A 63 -14.03 1.41 3.93
N VAL A 64 -14.16 2.57 4.58
CA VAL A 64 -13.05 3.47 4.89
C VAL A 64 -11.99 2.77 5.73
N GLN A 65 -12.38 2.00 6.76
CA GLN A 65 -11.43 1.28 7.61
C GLN A 65 -10.65 0.20 6.84
N LYS A 66 -11.32 -0.54 5.95
CA LYS A 66 -10.66 -1.52 5.06
C LYS A 66 -9.68 -0.84 4.12
N GLN A 67 -10.07 0.28 3.50
CA GLN A 67 -9.20 1.01 2.59
C GLN A 67 -8.00 1.63 3.31
N LYS A 68 -8.18 2.20 4.51
CA LYS A 68 -7.06 2.71 5.32
C LYS A 68 -6.02 1.62 5.62
N LYS A 69 -6.48 0.41 5.94
CA LYS A 69 -5.58 -0.72 6.20
C LYS A 69 -4.79 -1.12 4.95
N ALA A 70 -5.46 -1.22 3.80
CA ALA A 70 -4.80 -1.49 2.52
C ALA A 70 -3.81 -0.38 2.15
N ASN A 71 -4.21 0.89 2.29
CA ASN A 71 -3.37 2.04 1.96
C ASN A 71 -2.11 2.11 2.82
N LYS A 72 -2.23 1.77 4.12
CA LYS A 72 -1.08 1.68 5.03
C LYS A 72 -0.09 0.59 4.59
N ALA A 73 -0.58 -0.56 4.13
CA ALA A 73 0.28 -1.63 3.64
C ALA A 73 1.02 -1.20 2.36
N ILE A 74 0.34 -0.55 1.43
CA ILE A 74 0.95 -0.03 0.19
C ILE A 74 2.00 1.04 0.51
N ALA A 75 1.69 2.00 1.38
CA ALA A 75 2.65 3.01 1.83
C ALA A 75 3.90 2.36 2.44
N SER A 76 3.73 1.33 3.27
CA SER A 76 4.84 0.58 3.86
C SER A 76 5.70 -0.12 2.79
N ILE A 77 5.08 -0.72 1.77
CA ILE A 77 5.79 -1.36 0.65
C ILE A 77 6.58 -0.32 -0.14
N SER A 78 5.98 0.82 -0.48
CA SER A 78 6.63 1.91 -1.21
C SER A 78 7.84 2.47 -0.47
N VAL A 79 7.71 2.73 0.83
CA VAL A 79 8.83 3.25 1.63
C VAL A 79 9.96 2.22 1.71
N ALA A 80 9.62 0.94 1.93
CA ALA A 80 10.62 -0.12 1.99
C ALA A 80 11.33 -0.34 0.64
N SER A 81 10.61 -0.28 -0.49
CA SER A 81 11.20 -0.43 -1.82
C SER A 81 12.12 0.75 -2.16
N LEU A 82 11.73 1.98 -1.79
CA LEU A 82 12.61 3.15 -1.93
C LEU A 82 13.89 3.01 -1.08
N PHE A 83 13.76 2.51 0.15
CA PHE A 83 14.90 2.27 1.02
C PHE A 83 15.88 1.24 0.42
N ILE A 84 15.36 0.11 -0.08
CA ILE A 84 16.18 -0.91 -0.76
C ILE A 84 16.84 -0.34 -2.00
N TYR A 85 16.12 0.44 -2.82
CA TYR A 85 16.70 1.12 -3.98
C TYR A 85 17.91 1.99 -3.59
N VAL A 86 17.80 2.79 -2.54
CA VAL A 86 18.92 3.63 -2.05
C VAL A 86 20.10 2.77 -1.59
N LEU A 87 19.84 1.65 -0.90
CA LEU A 87 20.90 0.71 -0.51
C LEU A 87 21.59 0.08 -1.73
N CYS A 88 20.84 -0.29 -2.77
CA CYS A 88 21.41 -0.77 -4.02
C CYS A 88 22.30 0.28 -4.68
N GLN A 89 21.84 1.54 -4.75
CA GLN A 89 22.64 2.64 -5.31
C GLN A 89 23.94 2.86 -4.54
N LEU A 90 23.87 2.77 -3.20
CA LEU A 90 25.04 2.88 -2.33
C LEU A 90 25.99 1.69 -2.51
N TYR A 91 25.47 0.48 -2.68
CA TYR A 91 26.28 -0.70 -3.02
C TYR A 91 27.02 -0.52 -4.35
N ILE A 92 26.28 -0.14 -5.40
CA ILE A 92 26.81 0.00 -6.78
C ILE A 92 27.93 1.05 -6.85
N HIS A 93 27.77 2.20 -6.18
CA HIS A 93 28.68 3.34 -6.34
C HIS A 93 29.77 3.42 -5.26
N CYS A 94 29.54 2.92 -4.04
CA CYS A 94 30.46 3.13 -2.91
C CYS A 94 31.02 1.84 -2.31
N LEU A 95 30.30 0.71 -2.35
CA LEU A 95 30.64 -0.50 -1.58
C LEU A 95 30.62 -1.80 -2.40
N SER A 96 30.99 -1.71 -3.69
CA SER A 96 30.89 -2.79 -4.67
C SER A 96 31.58 -4.10 -4.28
N GLU A 97 32.54 -4.09 -3.36
CA GLU A 97 33.32 -5.27 -2.96
C GLU A 97 32.77 -5.96 -1.71
N ASN A 98 31.78 -5.39 -1.04
CA ASN A 98 31.30 -5.90 0.24
C ASN A 98 30.20 -6.97 0.09
N ILE A 99 30.62 -8.25 0.03
CA ILE A 99 29.74 -9.42 -0.11
C ILE A 99 28.67 -9.50 0.99
N ILE A 100 28.98 -9.06 2.21
CA ILE A 100 28.00 -9.09 3.32
C ILE A 100 26.88 -8.10 3.04
N PHE A 101 27.22 -6.91 2.54
CA PHE A 101 26.23 -5.88 2.23
C PHE A 101 25.32 -6.31 1.07
N GLU A 102 25.86 -6.98 0.05
CA GLU A 102 25.08 -7.59 -1.02
C GLU A 102 24.04 -8.58 -0.48
N ARG A 103 24.46 -9.51 0.40
CA ARG A 103 23.54 -10.51 0.98
C ARG A 103 22.43 -9.88 1.82
N ILE A 104 22.72 -8.79 2.53
CA ILE A 104 21.71 -8.05 3.31
C ILE A 104 20.64 -7.48 2.36
N ILE A 105 21.06 -6.85 1.25
CA ILE A 105 20.13 -6.30 0.25
C ILE A 105 19.24 -7.42 -0.32
N LEU A 106 19.82 -8.56 -0.70
CA LEU A 106 19.07 -9.71 -1.23
C LEU A 106 18.05 -10.26 -0.22
N MET A 107 18.43 -10.37 1.06
CA MET A 107 17.51 -10.82 2.11
C MET A 107 16.34 -9.83 2.28
N MET A 108 16.64 -8.52 2.32
CA MET A 108 15.62 -7.48 2.46
C MET A 108 14.64 -7.47 1.27
N ASP A 109 15.16 -7.59 0.05
CA ASP A 109 14.35 -7.68 -1.16
C ASP A 109 13.45 -8.93 -1.15
N GLY A 110 13.99 -10.09 -0.77
CA GLY A 110 13.20 -11.32 -0.62
C GLY A 110 12.05 -11.17 0.36
N ILE A 111 12.28 -10.53 1.52
CA ILE A 111 11.22 -10.23 2.50
C ILE A 111 10.17 -9.29 1.91
N LEU A 112 10.59 -8.24 1.19
CA LEU A 112 9.68 -7.30 0.53
C LEU A 112 8.78 -8.01 -0.48
N VAL A 113 9.34 -8.86 -1.34
CA VAL A 113 8.60 -9.61 -2.36
C VAL A 113 7.56 -10.52 -1.72
N ILE A 114 7.93 -11.25 -0.66
CA ILE A 114 6.98 -12.08 0.09
C ILE A 114 5.86 -11.23 0.69
N TYR A 115 6.20 -10.09 1.30
CA TYR A 115 5.22 -9.18 1.89
C TYR A 115 4.25 -8.61 0.84
N LEU A 116 4.76 -8.24 -0.33
CA LEU A 116 3.97 -7.79 -1.47
C LEU A 116 3.00 -8.89 -1.93
N PHE A 117 3.48 -10.13 -2.07
CA PHE A 117 2.66 -11.25 -2.50
C PHE A 117 1.52 -11.54 -1.52
N VAL A 118 1.80 -11.55 -0.22
CA VAL A 118 0.79 -11.74 0.84
C VAL A 118 -0.30 -10.66 0.79
N ASN A 119 0.08 -9.39 0.59
CA ASN A 119 -0.89 -8.30 0.51
C ASN A 119 -1.71 -8.35 -0.78
N LEU A 120 -1.11 -8.71 -1.93
CA LEU A 120 -1.84 -8.94 -3.17
C LEU A 120 -2.85 -10.09 -3.03
N SER A 121 -2.46 -11.23 -2.46
CA SER A 121 -3.38 -12.36 -2.25
C SER A 121 -4.56 -11.98 -1.35
N ARG A 122 -4.33 -11.17 -0.31
CA ARG A 122 -5.40 -10.63 0.55
C ARG A 122 -6.33 -9.70 -0.22
N PHE A 123 -5.79 -8.84 -1.08
CA PHE A 123 -6.58 -7.94 -1.91
C PHE A 123 -7.48 -8.73 -2.88
N PHE A 124 -6.91 -9.66 -3.64
CA PHE A 124 -7.67 -10.50 -4.57
C PHE A 124 -8.75 -11.32 -3.87
N THR A 125 -8.43 -11.94 -2.73
CA THR A 125 -9.40 -12.74 -1.96
C THR A 125 -10.56 -11.86 -1.46
N SER A 126 -10.28 -10.63 -1.04
CA SER A 126 -11.33 -9.68 -0.66
C SER A 126 -12.19 -9.26 -1.84
N TYR A 127 -11.61 -9.10 -3.03
CA TYR A 127 -12.33 -8.74 -4.25
C TYR A 127 -13.25 -9.86 -4.73
N PHE A 128 -12.73 -11.09 -4.84
CA PHE A 128 -13.52 -12.25 -5.28
C PHE A 128 -14.65 -12.60 -4.31
N ARG A 129 -14.48 -12.36 -3.00
CA ARG A 129 -15.55 -12.54 -2.01
C ARG A 129 -16.69 -11.52 -2.17
N TYR A 130 -16.42 -10.36 -2.78
CA TYR A 130 -17.46 -9.34 -3.00
C TYR A 130 -18.29 -9.62 -4.28
N LEU A 131 -17.73 -10.37 -5.23
CA LEU A 131 -18.40 -10.78 -6.48
C LEU A 131 -19.30 -12.01 -6.34
N ARG A 132 -19.25 -12.70 -5.20
CA ARG A 132 -20.01 -13.93 -4.90
C ARG A 132 -21.06 -13.65 -3.85
#